data_AF-A0A0K2B1Z7-F1
#
_entry.id   AF-A0A0K2B1Z7-F1
#
_cell.length_a   1.000
_cell.length_b   1.000
_cell.length_c   1.000
_cell.angle_alpha   90.00
_cell.angle_beta   90.00
_cell.angle_gamma   90.00
#
_symmetry.space_group_name_H-M   'P 1'
#
loop_
_entity.id
_entity.type
_entity.pdbx_description
1 polymer ?
#
loop_
_entity_poly.entity_id
_entity_poly.type
_entity_poly.pdbx_seq_one_letter_code
_entity_poly.pdbx_strand_id
1 'polypeptide(L)'
;MRAAGTWYGTRQTETTTVCAYCGAGCDLALHVQDNEIVKVTSPHGDPVTHGNLCVKGRFGHQHVRNRDDRQGARTWDESRNDAR
;
A
#
# COMPACT_ATOMS: atom_id res chain seq x y z
N MET A 1 15.66 7.55 -6.61
CA MET A 1 15.38 6.79 -7.84
C MET A 1 15.26 7.68 -9.08
N ARG A 2 14.28 8.61 -9.18
CA ARG A 2 14.16 9.51 -10.35
C ARG A 2 15.39 10.39 -10.59
N ALA A 3 15.85 11.10 -9.56
CA ALA A 3 17.03 11.97 -9.65
C ALA A 3 18.36 11.19 -9.86
N ALA A 4 18.38 9.91 -9.47
CA ALA A 4 19.58 9.06 -9.56
C ALA A 4 19.67 8.28 -10.88
N GLY A 5 18.72 8.45 -11.81
CA GLY A 5 18.71 7.74 -13.10
C GLY A 5 18.37 6.24 -13.03
N THR A 6 17.97 5.74 -11.86
CA THR A 6 17.63 4.31 -11.64
C THR A 6 16.14 4.01 -11.84
N TRP A 7 15.39 4.91 -12.49
CA TRP A 7 13.98 4.73 -12.80
C TRP A 7 13.82 4.02 -14.14
N TYR A 8 13.34 2.78 -14.13
CA TYR A 8 13.18 1.96 -15.34
C TYR A 8 11.71 1.55 -15.52
N GLY A 9 10.95 2.39 -16.24
CA GLY A 9 9.52 2.16 -16.46
C GLY A 9 9.21 0.78 -17.08
N THR A 10 10.07 0.27 -17.96
CA THR A 10 9.88 -1.02 -18.62
C THR A 10 10.14 -2.23 -17.73
N ARG A 11 10.81 -2.06 -16.59
CA ARG A 11 11.06 -3.14 -15.61
C ARG A 11 10.08 -3.09 -14.43
N GLN A 12 9.10 -2.20 -14.48
CA GLN A 12 8.09 -2.09 -13.43
C GLN A 12 7.02 -3.15 -13.63
N THR A 13 6.72 -3.88 -12.57
CA THR A 13 5.54 -4.74 -12.51
C THR A 13 4.39 -3.93 -11.95
N GLU A 14 3.24 -3.96 -12.63
CA GLU A 14 2.01 -3.35 -12.13
C GLU A 14 1.17 -4.38 -11.36
N THR A 15 0.63 -4.00 -10.21
CA THR A 15 -0.30 -4.83 -9.44
C THR A 15 -1.44 -3.97 -8.93
N THR A 16 -2.68 -4.37 -9.25
CA THR A 16 -3.87 -3.69 -8.77
C THR A 16 -4.27 -4.25 -7.40
N THR A 17 -4.59 -3.36 -6.46
CA THR A 17 -5.06 -3.69 -5.11
C THR A 17 -6.05 -2.64 -4.62
N VAL A 18 -6.70 -2.88 -3.48
CA VAL A 18 -7.67 -1.96 -2.88
C VAL A 18 -7.01 -1.09 -1.81
N CYS A 19 -7.36 0.21 -1.78
CA CYS A 19 -6.86 1.13 -0.77
C CYS A 19 -7.44 0.86 0.62
N ALA A 20 -6.58 0.44 1.55
CA ALA A 20 -6.96 0.16 2.94
C ALA A 20 -7.02 1.40 3.85
N TYR A 21 -6.87 2.63 3.33
CA TYR A 21 -6.67 3.80 4.18
C TYR A 21 -7.96 4.33 4.83
N CYS A 22 -9.04 4.51 4.06
CA CYS A 22 -10.28 5.15 4.54
C CYS A 22 -11.54 4.29 4.40
N GLY A 23 -11.42 3.07 3.87
CA GLY A 23 -12.57 2.17 3.67
C GLY A 23 -13.47 2.51 2.48
N ALA A 24 -13.16 3.55 1.70
CA ALA A 24 -13.91 3.89 0.48
C ALA A 24 -13.73 2.85 -0.65
N GLY A 25 -12.68 2.02 -0.56
CA GLY A 25 -12.48 0.90 -1.49
C GLY A 25 -12.01 1.29 -2.88
N CYS A 26 -11.20 2.34 -3.02
CA CYS A 26 -10.65 2.69 -4.33
C CYS A 26 -9.54 1.74 -4.80
N ASP A 27 -9.50 1.46 -6.11
CA ASP A 27 -8.43 0.67 -6.71
C ASP A 27 -7.12 1.47 -6.85
N LEU A 28 -6.02 0.81 -6.53
CA LEU A 28 -4.64 1.29 -6.61
C LEU A 28 -3.87 0.39 -7.57
N ALA A 29 -3.33 0.96 -8.63
CA ALA A 29 -2.30 0.35 -9.47
C ALA A 29 -0.92 0.67 -8.88
N LEU A 30 -0.28 -0.32 -8.27
CA LEU A 30 1.06 -0.23 -7.69
C LEU A 30 2.10 -0.53 -8.77
N HIS A 31 3.03 0.40 -8.97
CA HIS A 31 4.19 0.20 -9.85
C HIS A 31 5.37 -0.20 -8.98
N VAL A 32 5.88 -1.42 -9.17
CA VAL A 32 6.93 -2.03 -8.35
C VAL A 32 8.20 -2.25 -9.17
N GLN A 33 9.34 -1.81 -8.65
CA GLN A 33 10.67 -2.02 -9.22
C GLN A 33 11.63 -2.40 -8.10
N ASP A 34 12.48 -3.41 -8.31
CA ASP A 34 13.51 -3.80 -7.33
C ASP A 34 12.91 -4.08 -5.93
N ASN A 35 11.74 -4.73 -5.91
CA ASN A 35 10.93 -5.02 -4.72
C ASN A 35 10.41 -3.76 -3.97
N GLU A 36 10.51 -2.57 -4.57
CA GLU A 36 10.06 -1.29 -4.03
C GLU A 36 8.87 -0.72 -4.81
N ILE A 37 7.91 -0.15 -4.08
CA ILE A 37 6.80 0.58 -4.69
C ILE A 37 7.33 1.95 -5.09
N VAL A 38 7.39 2.22 -6.39
CA VAL A 38 8.01 3.43 -6.94
C VAL A 38 7.00 4.50 -7.36
N LYS A 39 5.75 4.08 -7.61
CA LYS A 39 4.62 4.94 -7.96
C LYS A 39 3.31 4.23 -7.67
N VAL A 40 2.28 5.01 -7.34
CA VAL A 40 0.89 4.54 -7.23
C VAL A 40 0.01 5.38 -8.15
N THR A 41 -0.83 4.72 -8.93
CA THR A 41 -1.85 5.33 -9.78
C THR A 41 -3.21 4.70 -9.52
N SER A 42 -4.27 5.29 -10.06
CA SER A 42 -5.58 4.64 -10.14
C SER A 42 -5.87 4.26 -11.60
N PRO A 43 -6.49 3.10 -11.86
CA PRO A 43 -7.05 2.79 -13.17
C PRO A 43 -8.07 3.84 -13.60
N HIS A 44 -8.04 4.25 -14.87
CA HIS A 44 -9.00 5.25 -15.38
C HIS A 44 -10.46 4.81 -15.27
N GLY A 45 -10.73 3.50 -15.32
CA GLY A 45 -12.07 2.92 -15.18
C GLY A 45 -12.51 2.64 -13.75
N ASP A 46 -11.73 3.01 -12.73
CA ASP A 46 -12.12 2.78 -11.33
C ASP A 46 -13.37 3.61 -10.97
N PRO A 47 -14.44 2.98 -10.47
CA PRO A 47 -15.72 3.65 -10.24
C PRO A 47 -15.68 4.66 -9.08
N VAL A 48 -14.67 4.59 -8.22
CA VAL A 48 -14.55 5.46 -7.04
C VAL A 48 -13.73 6.71 -7.36
N THR A 49 -12.61 6.53 -8.06
CA THR A 49 -11.58 7.56 -8.26
C THR A 49 -11.47 8.03 -9.69
N HIS A 50 -11.93 7.26 -10.68
CA HIS A 50 -11.88 7.60 -12.10
C HIS A 50 -10.46 8.04 -12.53
N GLY A 51 -9.43 7.31 -12.06
CA GLY A 51 -8.02 7.64 -12.30
C GLY A 51 -7.40 8.68 -11.35
N ASN A 52 -8.16 9.30 -10.45
CA ASN A 52 -7.71 10.39 -9.58
C ASN A 52 -7.64 9.99 -8.10
N LEU A 53 -6.45 9.59 -7.65
CA LEU A 53 -6.22 9.29 -6.24
C LEU A 53 -6.14 10.55 -5.37
N CYS A 54 -6.74 10.47 -4.18
CA CYS A 54 -6.54 11.43 -3.09
C CYS A 54 -5.10 11.38 -2.55
N VAL A 55 -4.75 12.34 -1.69
CA VAL A 55 -3.40 12.43 -1.09
C VAL A 55 -3.00 11.16 -0.33
N LYS A 56 -3.95 10.51 0.33
CA LYS A 56 -3.73 9.29 1.13
C LYS A 56 -3.42 8.08 0.24
N GLY A 57 -4.16 7.89 -0.84
CA GLY A 57 -3.91 6.81 -1.79
C GLY A 57 -2.61 7.02 -2.58
N ARG A 58 -2.31 8.27 -2.96
CA ARG A 58 -1.14 8.61 -3.78
C ARG A 58 0.18 8.47 -3.03
N PHE A 59 0.24 8.92 -1.77
CA PHE A 59 1.50 8.98 -1.00
C PHE A 59 1.56 7.99 0.16
N GLY A 60 0.45 7.35 0.53
CA GLY A 60 0.38 6.45 1.68
C GLY A 60 1.34 5.26 1.62
N HIS A 61 1.68 4.77 0.42
CA HIS A 61 2.58 3.63 0.20
C HIS A 61 3.96 3.76 0.87
N GLN A 62 4.43 4.99 1.11
CA GLN A 62 5.70 5.25 1.78
C GLN A 62 5.76 4.68 3.21
N HIS A 63 4.61 4.48 3.86
CA HIS A 63 4.53 3.98 5.24
C HIS A 63 4.56 2.45 5.35
N VAL A 64 4.43 1.72 4.24
CA VAL A 64 4.35 0.25 4.24
C VAL A 64 5.65 -0.39 4.72
N ARG A 65 6.79 0.28 4.53
CA ARG A 65 8.12 -0.21 4.90
C ARG A 65 8.56 0.12 6.33
N ASN A 66 7.84 0.95 7.06
CA ASN A 66 8.24 1.43 8.38
C ASN A 66 7.62 0.58 9.52
N ARG A 67 7.86 -0.73 9.48
CA ARG A 67 7.23 -1.74 10.36
C ARG A 67 8.16 -2.31 11.45
N ASP A 68 9.22 -1.63 11.85
CA ASP A 68 10.25 -2.25 12.70
C ASP A 68 9.91 -2.32 14.20
N ASP A 69 8.88 -1.63 14.72
CA ASP A 69 8.90 -1.31 16.17
C ASP A 69 7.56 -1.38 16.93
N ARG A 70 6.41 -1.61 16.28
CA ARG A 70 5.09 -1.52 16.98
C ARG A 70 4.32 -2.83 17.11
N GLN A 71 4.92 -3.94 16.75
CA GLN A 71 4.37 -5.28 17.00
C GLN A 71 5.22 -6.04 18.02
N GLY A 72 5.62 -5.33 19.08
CA GLY A 72 5.96 -5.96 20.35
C GLY A 72 4.73 -6.70 20.86
N ALA A 73 4.75 -8.02 20.71
CA ALA A 73 4.04 -9.04 21.45
C ALA A 73 2.98 -8.53 22.46
N ARG A 74 1.71 -8.47 22.02
CA ARG A 74 0.63 -8.89 22.92
C ARG A 74 0.54 -10.39 22.73
N THR A 75 1.28 -11.15 23.55
CA THR A 75 1.05 -12.60 23.66
C THR A 75 -0.43 -12.77 24.00
N TRP A 76 -1.18 -13.41 23.10
CA TRP A 76 -2.53 -13.84 23.41
C TRP A 76 -2.42 -14.82 24.58
N ASP A 77 -2.80 -14.38 25.77
CA ASP A 77 -2.86 -15.24 26.94
C ASP A 77 -4.15 -16.05 26.87
N GLU A 78 -4.01 -17.33 26.49
CA GLU A 78 -5.10 -18.29 26.33
C GLU A 78 -5.88 -18.56 27.63
N SER A 79 -5.35 -18.12 28.79
CA SER A 79 -5.95 -18.34 30.13
C SER A 79 -7.24 -17.54 30.39
N ARG A 80 -7.62 -16.60 29.51
CA ARG A 80 -8.82 -15.74 29.69
C ARG A 80 -10.13 -16.31 29.17
N ASN A 81 -10.13 -17.51 28.56
CA ASN A 81 -11.35 -18.08 27.96
C ASN A 81 -12.16 -19.02 28.88
N ASP A 82 -11.67 -19.33 30.09
CA ASP A 82 -12.30 -20.28 31.03
C ASP A 82 -13.29 -19.63 32.02
N ALA A 83 -13.72 -18.39 31.78
CA ALA A 83 -14.68 -17.67 32.62
C ALA A 83 -16.08 -17.56 31.98
N ARG A 84 -16.61 -18.66 31.47
CA ARG A 84 -18.02 -18.82 31.05
C ARG A 84 -18.62 -20.12 31.56
#